data_AF-A0A2H0RJY1-F1
#
_entry.id   AF-A0A2H0RJY1-F1
#
_cell.length_a   1.000
_cell.length_b   1.000
_cell.length_c   1.000
_cell.angle_alpha   90.00
_cell.angle_beta   90.00
_cell.angle_gamma   90.00
#
_symmetry.space_group_name_H-M   'P 1'
#
loop_
_entity.id
_entity.type
_entity.pdbx_description
1 polymer ?
#
loop_
_entity_poly.entity_id
_entity_poly.type
_entity_poly.pdbx_seq_one_letter_code
_entity_poly.pdbx_strand_id
1 'polypeptide(L)'
;MANNQEDSVLINVSELNFHDVLKDIENMYWFFILSVRTLSDYDVQNILRTKNSTQEGYLTFNHMLDKFNKATDLHIEKTGNVATSKLNILKEMVFMGKAMAILTYDFLSLSSYNANINQDKEFQFLRHIRNGAAHNNRFNLKDEKGEWKIEENEIVKWNGMEISRKLQGSTVFNDFISLFSVFLLAKHFSERLIKIDAKQK
;
A
#
# COMPACT_ATOMS: atom_id res chain seq x y z
N MET A 1 11.96 10.44 -31.52
CA MET A 1 11.76 9.39 -30.49
C MET A 1 12.41 9.90 -29.22
N ALA A 2 11.63 10.36 -28.25
CA ALA A 2 12.16 10.88 -27.00
C ALA A 2 12.44 9.70 -26.06
N ASN A 3 13.70 9.52 -25.69
CA ASN A 3 14.12 8.64 -24.60
C ASN A 3 13.58 9.24 -23.29
N ASN A 4 12.46 8.72 -22.80
CA ASN A 4 12.11 8.88 -21.39
C ASN A 4 12.94 7.87 -20.61
N GLN A 5 14.13 8.27 -20.17
CA GLN A 5 14.76 7.62 -19.03
C GLN A 5 13.82 7.83 -17.84
N GLU A 6 13.18 6.76 -17.39
CA GLU A 6 12.60 6.71 -16.05
C GLU A 6 13.76 6.92 -15.06
N ASP A 7 13.92 8.15 -14.58
CA ASP A 7 14.73 8.40 -13.40
C ASP A 7 14.11 7.58 -12.27
N SER A 8 14.71 6.43 -11.97
CA SER A 8 14.31 5.61 -10.84
C SER A 8 14.53 6.46 -9.60
N VAL A 9 13.44 6.94 -8.99
CA VAL A 9 13.49 7.69 -7.73
C VAL A 9 14.13 6.78 -6.69
N LEU A 10 15.42 7.00 -6.41
CA LEU A 10 16.15 6.25 -5.40
C LEU A 10 15.68 6.75 -4.04
N ILE A 11 14.85 5.96 -3.36
CA ILE A 11 14.35 6.32 -2.03
C ILE A 11 15.40 5.95 -1.00
N ASN A 12 15.97 6.95 -0.33
CA ASN A 12 16.82 6.70 0.83
C ASN A 12 15.95 6.39 2.06
N VAL A 13 15.83 5.10 2.40
CA VAL A 13 14.97 4.63 3.50
C VAL A 13 15.37 5.22 4.85
N SER A 14 16.66 5.50 5.10
CA SER A 14 17.10 6.07 6.39
C SER A 14 16.69 7.53 6.59
N GLU A 15 16.34 8.22 5.52
CA GLU A 15 15.91 9.63 5.53
C GLU A 15 14.38 9.76 5.44
N LEU A 16 13.67 8.64 5.27
CA LEU A 16 12.21 8.64 5.31
C LEU A 16 11.74 8.90 6.74
N ASN A 17 11.01 9.99 6.90
CA ASN A 17 10.28 10.25 8.13
C ASN A 17 8.94 10.86 7.80
N PHE A 18 7.87 10.16 8.18
CA PHE A 18 6.52 10.67 7.99
C PHE A 18 6.15 11.65 9.11
N HIS A 19 5.34 12.63 8.75
CA HIS A 19 4.61 13.47 9.69
C HIS A 19 3.80 12.59 10.65
N ASP A 20 3.68 12.99 11.92
CA ASP A 20 3.08 12.16 12.98
C ASP A 20 1.68 11.62 12.62
N VAL A 21 0.85 12.46 11.97
CA VAL A 21 -0.49 12.08 11.45
C VAL A 21 -0.46 10.84 10.54
N LEU A 22 0.64 10.60 9.82
CA LEU A 22 0.79 9.49 8.87
C LEU A 22 1.87 8.49 9.31
N LYS A 23 2.39 8.58 10.54
CA LYS A 23 3.45 7.69 11.03
C LYS A 23 3.01 6.23 11.06
N ASP A 24 1.74 5.98 11.36
CA ASP A 24 1.19 4.63 11.34
C ASP A 24 1.13 4.02 9.93
N ILE A 25 0.95 4.85 8.89
CA ILE A 25 1.00 4.40 7.50
C ILE A 25 2.42 3.97 7.13
N GLU A 26 3.42 4.76 7.56
CA GLU A 26 4.82 4.42 7.39
C GLU A 26 5.16 3.08 8.08
N ASN A 27 4.84 2.98 9.36
CA ASN A 27 5.10 1.78 10.15
C ASN A 27 4.40 0.55 9.55
N MET A 28 3.14 0.68 9.14
CA MET A 28 2.38 -0.41 8.52
C MET A 28 3.05 -0.92 7.23
N TYR A 29 3.58 -0.02 6.40
CA TYR A 29 4.32 -0.40 5.20
C TYR A 29 5.58 -1.20 5.55
N TRP A 30 6.39 -0.70 6.49
CA TRP A 30 7.62 -1.39 6.91
C TRP A 30 7.34 -2.74 7.54
N PHE A 31 6.39 -2.79 8.48
CA PHE A 31 6.01 -4.04 9.11
C PHE A 31 5.54 -5.06 8.09
N PHE A 32 4.74 -4.67 7.10
CA PHE A 32 4.27 -5.58 6.07
C PHE A 32 5.43 -6.15 5.23
N ILE A 33 6.27 -5.30 4.64
CA ILE A 33 7.34 -5.74 3.75
C ILE A 33 8.37 -6.60 4.50
N LEU A 34 8.76 -6.18 5.70
CA LEU A 34 9.71 -6.93 6.53
C LEU A 34 9.11 -8.24 7.02
N SER A 35 7.82 -8.27 7.39
CA SER A 35 7.15 -9.51 7.80
C SER A 35 7.07 -10.51 6.65
N VAL A 36 6.65 -10.07 5.45
CA VAL A 36 6.59 -10.92 4.26
C VAL A 36 7.99 -11.49 3.93
N ARG A 37 9.03 -10.65 3.96
CA ARG A 37 10.40 -11.09 3.71
C ARG A 37 10.86 -12.11 4.75
N THR A 38 10.65 -11.81 6.02
CA THR A 38 11.06 -12.66 7.15
C THR A 38 10.31 -14.00 7.15
N LEU A 39 9.00 -13.98 6.93
CA LEU A 39 8.16 -15.18 6.90
C LEU A 39 8.39 -16.05 5.67
N SER A 40 8.98 -15.50 4.59
CA SER A 40 9.34 -16.28 3.40
C SER A 40 10.74 -16.91 3.47
N ASP A 41 11.47 -16.67 4.56
CA ASP A 41 12.81 -17.23 4.75
C ASP A 41 12.76 -18.62 5.39
N TYR A 42 13.49 -19.57 4.79
CA TYR A 42 13.51 -20.97 5.22
C TYR A 42 14.10 -21.14 6.63
N ASP A 43 15.22 -20.49 6.93
CA ASP A 43 15.91 -20.66 8.20
C ASP A 43 15.09 -20.03 9.32
N VAL A 44 14.47 -18.87 9.06
CA VAL A 44 13.51 -18.26 9.98
C VAL A 44 12.33 -19.20 10.24
N GLN A 45 11.69 -19.75 9.20
CA GLN A 45 10.59 -20.69 9.41
C GLN A 45 11.01 -21.93 10.20
N ASN A 46 12.19 -22.49 9.94
CA ASN A 46 12.70 -23.64 10.69
C ASN A 46 12.94 -23.30 12.15
N ILE A 47 13.55 -22.16 12.43
CA ILE A 47 13.78 -21.69 13.80
C ILE A 47 12.45 -21.54 14.54
N LEU A 48 11.47 -20.89 13.90
CA LEU A 48 10.14 -20.67 14.47
C LEU A 48 9.40 -21.96 14.78
N ARG A 49 9.56 -23.00 13.94
CA ARG A 49 8.95 -24.32 14.13
C ARG A 49 9.67 -25.17 15.18
N THR A 50 11.00 -25.08 15.27
CA THR A 50 11.82 -25.99 16.09
C THR A 50 12.10 -25.48 17.51
N LYS A 51 12.29 -24.17 17.71
CA LYS A 51 12.65 -23.62 19.02
C LYS A 51 11.47 -23.46 19.99
N ASN A 52 10.25 -23.63 19.52
CA ASN A 52 9.03 -23.22 20.22
C ASN A 52 8.06 -24.39 20.52
N SER A 53 8.55 -25.62 20.58
CA SER A 53 7.69 -26.81 20.43
C SER A 53 6.95 -27.33 21.70
N THR A 54 6.87 -26.58 22.81
CA THR A 54 6.35 -27.13 24.09
C THR A 54 5.20 -26.39 24.77
N GLN A 55 4.70 -25.26 24.25
CA GLN A 55 3.49 -24.59 24.76
C GLN A 55 2.34 -24.58 23.74
N GLU A 56 1.10 -24.74 24.22
CA GLU A 56 -0.13 -24.82 23.41
C GLU A 56 -0.31 -23.64 22.43
N GLY A 57 0.11 -22.42 22.83
CA GLY A 57 0.09 -21.23 21.97
C GLY A 57 0.92 -21.37 20.68
N TYR A 58 1.92 -22.26 20.66
CA TYR A 58 2.80 -22.45 19.51
C TYR A 58 2.23 -23.36 18.42
N LEU A 59 1.36 -24.30 18.77
CA LEU A 59 0.64 -25.09 17.76
C LEU A 59 -0.23 -24.16 16.91
N THR A 60 -0.91 -23.21 17.55
CA THR A 60 -1.69 -22.18 16.86
C THR A 60 -0.80 -21.33 15.94
N PHE A 61 0.39 -20.93 16.39
CA PHE A 61 1.34 -20.18 15.56
C PHE A 61 1.79 -20.98 14.32
N ASN A 62 2.14 -22.25 14.49
CA ASN A 62 2.50 -23.12 13.36
C ASN A 62 1.35 -23.24 12.34
N HIS A 63 0.10 -23.35 12.82
CA HIS A 63 -1.06 -23.32 11.93
C HIS A 63 -1.24 -21.97 11.22
N MET A 64 -0.94 -20.85 11.87
CA MET A 64 -0.92 -19.53 11.21
C MET A 64 0.14 -19.48 10.11
N LEU A 65 1.34 -20.02 10.37
CA LEU A 65 2.42 -20.10 9.39
C LEU A 65 2.07 -21.00 8.20
N ASP A 66 1.47 -22.17 8.46
CA ASP A 66 0.98 -23.07 7.40
C ASP A 66 -0.11 -22.41 6.55
N LYS A 67 -1.03 -21.68 7.20
CA LYS A 67 -2.06 -20.90 6.51
C LYS A 67 -1.46 -19.80 5.64
N PHE A 68 -0.43 -19.09 6.14
CA PHE A 68 0.32 -18.10 5.37
C PHE A 68 0.98 -18.73 4.14
N ASN A 69 1.73 -19.83 4.32
CA ASN A 69 2.40 -20.54 3.23
C ASN A 69 1.42 -20.97 2.15
N LYS A 70 0.25 -21.51 2.55
CA LYS A 70 -0.81 -21.90 1.61
C LYS A 70 -1.46 -20.71 0.90
N ALA A 71 -1.72 -19.62 1.62
CA ALA A 71 -2.38 -18.43 1.04
C ALA A 71 -1.51 -17.75 -0.03
N THR A 72 -0.20 -17.78 0.19
CA THR A 72 0.80 -17.10 -0.65
C THR A 72 1.50 -18.02 -1.64
N ASP A 73 1.11 -19.30 -1.70
CA ASP A 73 1.76 -20.33 -2.53
C ASP A 73 3.28 -20.33 -2.35
N LEU A 74 3.73 -20.29 -1.08
CA LEU A 74 5.15 -20.28 -0.75
C LEU A 74 5.75 -21.66 -1.05
N HIS A 75 6.68 -21.69 -2.00
CA HIS A 75 7.52 -22.85 -2.30
C HIS A 75 8.93 -22.60 -1.78
N ILE A 76 9.45 -23.56 -1.02
CA ILE A 76 10.84 -23.54 -0.54
C ILE A 76 11.56 -24.74 -1.13
N GLU A 77 12.61 -24.47 -1.91
CA GLU A 77 13.48 -25.48 -2.49
C GLU A 77 14.83 -25.45 -1.78
N LYS A 78 15.40 -26.63 -1.53
CA LYS A 78 16.71 -26.77 -0.91
C LYS A 78 17.65 -27.52 -1.84
N THR A 79 18.77 -26.89 -2.19
CA THR A 79 19.84 -27.50 -2.99
C THR A 79 21.15 -27.41 -2.20
N GLY A 80 21.52 -28.53 -1.57
CA GLY A 80 22.67 -28.57 -0.65
C GLY A 80 22.46 -27.66 0.57
N ASN A 81 23.34 -26.67 0.74
CA ASN A 81 23.28 -25.69 1.83
C ASN A 81 22.51 -24.41 1.44
N VAL A 82 22.01 -24.31 0.22
CA VAL A 82 21.27 -23.14 -0.26
C VAL A 82 19.77 -23.46 -0.21
N ALA A 83 19.00 -22.57 0.40
CA ALA A 83 17.54 -22.58 0.33
C ALA A 83 17.06 -21.39 -0.50
N THR A 84 16.16 -21.64 -1.43
CA THR A 84 15.48 -20.62 -2.24
C THR A 84 14.00 -20.64 -1.93
N SER A 85 13.40 -19.46 -1.81
CA SER A 85 11.96 -19.31 -1.61
C SER A 85 11.32 -18.54 -2.75
N LYS A 86 10.16 -19.02 -3.19
CA LYS A 86 9.33 -18.36 -4.19
C LYS A 86 7.93 -18.18 -3.63
N LEU A 87 7.45 -16.95 -3.70
CA LEU A 87 6.24 -16.51 -3.01
C LEU A 87 5.36 -15.71 -3.99
N ASN A 88 4.05 -15.94 -3.97
CA ASN A 88 3.08 -15.13 -4.68
C ASN A 88 2.35 -14.19 -3.70
N ILE A 89 2.88 -12.97 -3.56
CA ILE A 89 2.35 -11.97 -2.60
C ILE A 89 1.32 -11.03 -3.19
N LEU A 90 0.90 -11.26 -4.44
CA LEU A 90 0.16 -10.26 -5.19
C LEU A 90 -1.16 -9.90 -4.50
N LYS A 91 -1.85 -10.90 -3.92
CA LYS A 91 -3.11 -10.69 -3.19
C LYS A 91 -2.89 -9.92 -1.89
N GLU A 92 -1.81 -10.21 -1.17
CA GLU A 92 -1.43 -9.57 0.07
C GLU A 92 -1.02 -8.10 -0.17
N MET A 93 -0.31 -7.83 -1.29
CA MET A 93 0.00 -6.46 -1.71
C MET A 93 -1.26 -5.67 -2.05
N VAL A 94 -2.24 -6.27 -2.74
CA VAL A 94 -3.56 -5.63 -2.97
C VAL A 94 -4.25 -5.34 -1.66
N PHE A 95 -4.33 -6.34 -0.77
CA PHE A 95 -4.98 -6.19 0.53
C PHE A 95 -4.35 -5.03 1.31
N MET A 96 -3.02 -5.01 1.43
CA MET A 96 -2.30 -3.98 2.16
C MET A 96 -2.43 -2.61 1.48
N GLY A 97 -2.36 -2.56 0.14
CA GLY A 97 -2.49 -1.33 -0.63
C GLY A 97 -3.87 -0.69 -0.43
N LYS A 98 -4.93 -1.51 -0.45
CA LYS A 98 -6.29 -1.06 -0.17
C LYS A 98 -6.41 -0.49 1.25
N ALA A 99 -5.91 -1.22 2.25
CA ALA A 99 -5.94 -0.76 3.64
C ALA A 99 -5.19 0.56 3.82
N MET A 100 -3.99 0.67 3.25
CA MET A 100 -3.18 1.90 3.26
C MET A 100 -3.90 3.08 2.61
N ALA A 101 -4.52 2.90 1.44
CA ALA A 101 -5.23 3.99 0.77
C ALA A 101 -6.43 4.49 1.59
N ILE A 102 -7.18 3.56 2.20
CA ILE A 102 -8.31 3.89 3.08
C ILE A 102 -7.82 4.67 4.31
N LEU A 103 -6.87 4.11 5.05
CA LEU A 103 -6.38 4.72 6.29
C LEU A 103 -5.68 6.07 6.03
N THR A 104 -4.89 6.19 4.96
CA THR A 104 -4.25 7.46 4.60
C THR A 104 -5.30 8.54 4.35
N TYR A 105 -6.34 8.24 3.58
CA TYR A 105 -7.43 9.18 3.33
C TYR A 105 -8.15 9.55 4.63
N ASP A 106 -8.51 8.56 5.45
CA ASP A 106 -9.26 8.78 6.67
C ASP A 106 -8.45 9.64 7.66
N PHE A 107 -7.17 9.34 7.91
CA PHE A 107 -6.28 10.15 8.74
C PHE A 107 -6.18 11.60 8.26
N LEU A 108 -5.99 11.82 6.96
CA LEU A 108 -5.91 13.17 6.41
C LEU A 108 -7.24 13.92 6.50
N SER A 109 -8.35 13.25 6.17
CA SER A 109 -9.69 13.87 6.15
C SER A 109 -10.19 14.26 7.55
N LEU A 110 -9.80 13.50 8.57
CA LEU A 110 -10.16 13.74 9.96
C LEU A 110 -9.17 14.65 10.69
N SER A 111 -8.00 14.92 10.10
CA SER A 111 -7.00 15.82 10.68
C SER A 111 -7.38 17.30 10.57
N SER A 112 -6.76 18.14 11.40
CA SER A 112 -6.84 19.60 11.30
C SER A 112 -6.32 20.15 9.97
N TYR A 113 -5.50 19.37 9.25
CA TYR A 113 -4.95 19.76 7.94
C TYR A 113 -5.96 19.66 6.80
N ASN A 114 -7.07 18.94 6.98
CA ASN A 114 -8.04 18.66 5.91
C ASN A 114 -8.49 19.94 5.17
N ALA A 115 -8.76 21.02 5.90
CA ALA A 115 -9.17 22.30 5.32
C ALA A 115 -8.14 22.89 4.33
N ASN A 116 -6.86 22.55 4.49
CA ASN A 116 -5.77 23.03 3.63
C ASN A 116 -5.50 22.14 2.42
N ILE A 117 -5.84 20.86 2.50
CA ILE A 117 -5.46 19.87 1.48
C ILE A 117 -6.65 19.28 0.72
N ASN A 118 -7.89 19.45 1.19
CA ASN A 118 -9.04 18.76 0.62
C ASN A 118 -9.40 19.15 -0.82
N GLN A 119 -8.91 20.29 -1.29
CA GLN A 119 -9.05 20.75 -2.68
C GLN A 119 -7.84 20.40 -3.56
N ASP A 120 -6.75 19.87 -2.97
CA ASP A 120 -5.56 19.50 -3.73
C ASP A 120 -5.89 18.35 -4.70
N LYS A 121 -5.32 18.39 -5.91
CA LYS A 121 -5.58 17.37 -6.96
C LYS A 121 -5.16 15.98 -6.51
N GLU A 122 -4.07 15.92 -5.76
CA GLU A 122 -3.53 14.71 -5.14
C GLU A 122 -4.50 14.15 -4.09
N PHE A 123 -5.24 15.01 -3.39
CA PHE A 123 -6.23 14.59 -2.41
C PHE A 123 -7.48 14.04 -3.10
N GLN A 124 -7.89 14.65 -4.21
CA GLN A 124 -8.93 14.09 -5.08
C GLN A 124 -8.49 12.75 -5.67
N PHE A 125 -7.24 12.63 -6.11
CA PHE A 125 -6.67 11.38 -6.59
C PHE A 125 -6.76 10.29 -5.51
N LEU A 126 -6.26 10.58 -4.30
CA LEU A 126 -6.35 9.67 -3.15
C LEU A 126 -7.80 9.28 -2.85
N ARG A 127 -8.75 10.23 -2.91
CA ARG A 127 -10.18 9.96 -2.70
C ARG A 127 -10.70 8.90 -3.68
N HIS A 128 -10.35 8.98 -4.96
CA HIS A 128 -10.77 7.99 -5.95
C HIS A 128 -10.11 6.62 -5.72
N ILE A 129 -8.82 6.57 -5.36
CA ILE A 129 -8.15 5.32 -4.99
C ILE A 129 -8.80 4.69 -3.76
N ARG A 130 -9.04 5.48 -2.71
CA ARG A 130 -9.72 5.03 -1.48
C ARG A 130 -11.11 4.49 -1.77
N ASN A 131 -11.88 5.20 -2.60
CA ASN A 131 -13.21 4.74 -2.97
C ASN A 131 -13.14 3.41 -3.71
N GLY A 132 -12.26 3.27 -4.70
CA GLY A 132 -12.15 2.00 -5.40
C GLY A 132 -11.58 0.87 -4.53
N ALA A 133 -10.71 1.19 -3.56
CA ALA A 133 -10.28 0.25 -2.53
C ALA A 133 -11.48 -0.29 -1.72
N ALA A 134 -12.36 0.60 -1.26
CA ALA A 134 -13.57 0.24 -0.51
C ALA A 134 -14.63 -0.48 -1.36
N HIS A 135 -14.64 -0.25 -2.68
CA HIS A 135 -15.58 -0.89 -3.62
C HIS A 135 -14.97 -2.10 -4.33
N ASN A 136 -14.58 -3.12 -3.56
CA ASN A 136 -14.10 -4.40 -4.08
C ASN A 136 -12.95 -4.28 -5.10
N ASN A 137 -12.04 -3.33 -4.87
CA ASN A 137 -10.90 -3.08 -5.76
C ASN A 137 -11.29 -2.61 -7.17
N ARG A 138 -12.41 -1.90 -7.32
CA ARG A 138 -12.85 -1.36 -8.62
C ARG A 138 -13.14 0.12 -8.55
N PHE A 139 -12.76 0.86 -9.58
CA PHE A 139 -13.12 2.27 -9.69
C PHE A 139 -14.64 2.44 -9.70
N ASN A 140 -15.13 3.20 -8.72
CA ASN A 140 -16.54 3.60 -8.62
C ASN A 140 -16.67 5.12 -8.77
N LEU A 141 -16.70 5.56 -10.02
CA LEU A 141 -16.77 6.95 -10.46
C LEU A 141 -18.21 7.43 -10.67
N LYS A 142 -19.20 6.58 -10.33
CA LYS A 142 -20.61 6.96 -10.25
C LYS A 142 -21.06 7.01 -8.79
N ASP A 143 -22.02 7.86 -8.48
CA ASP A 143 -22.70 7.89 -7.19
C ASP A 143 -23.80 6.82 -7.11
N GLU A 144 -24.54 6.80 -5.99
CA GLU A 144 -25.62 5.84 -5.74
C GLU A 144 -26.82 6.01 -6.69
N LYS A 145 -26.97 7.20 -7.28
CA LYS A 145 -28.02 7.51 -8.26
C LYS A 145 -27.59 7.21 -9.69
N GLY A 146 -26.31 6.87 -9.89
CA GLY A 146 -25.71 6.59 -11.21
C GLY A 146 -25.10 7.82 -11.89
N GLU A 147 -25.07 8.96 -11.20
CA GLU A 147 -24.49 10.21 -11.69
C GLU A 147 -22.96 10.18 -11.61
N TRP A 148 -22.30 10.85 -12.56
CA TRP A 148 -20.84 10.86 -12.62
C TRP A 148 -20.23 11.76 -11.54
N LYS A 149 -19.24 11.24 -10.81
CA LYS A 149 -18.45 11.96 -9.79
C LYS A 149 -17.30 12.80 -10.38
N ILE A 150 -17.03 12.62 -11.66
CA ILE A 150 -15.96 13.29 -12.43
C ILE A 150 -16.61 13.80 -13.71
N GLU A 151 -16.28 15.01 -14.14
CA GLU A 151 -16.81 15.57 -15.40
C GLU A 151 -16.27 14.84 -16.64
N GLU A 152 -16.92 15.02 -17.80
CA GLU A 152 -16.59 14.25 -19.01
C GLU A 152 -15.14 14.45 -19.47
N ASN A 153 -14.63 15.66 -19.35
CA ASN A 153 -13.28 16.05 -19.75
C ASN A 153 -12.32 16.24 -18.55
N GLU A 154 -12.78 15.93 -17.34
CA GLU A 154 -11.96 16.08 -16.15
C GLU A 154 -11.00 14.88 -16.01
N ILE A 155 -9.74 15.20 -15.73
CA ILE A 155 -8.69 14.20 -15.49
C ILE A 155 -7.99 14.52 -14.18
N VAL A 156 -8.11 13.61 -13.22
CA VAL A 156 -7.43 13.68 -11.93
C VAL A 156 -6.09 12.97 -12.06
N LYS A 157 -4.98 13.67 -11.80
CA LYS A 157 -3.63 13.16 -12.08
C LYS A 157 -2.74 13.17 -10.85
N TRP A 158 -1.93 12.14 -10.70
CA TRP A 158 -0.80 12.12 -9.77
C TRP A 158 0.31 11.20 -10.29
N ASN A 159 1.55 11.68 -10.28
CA ASN A 159 2.74 10.91 -10.67
C ASN A 159 2.59 10.12 -11.98
N GLY A 160 2.09 10.77 -13.03
CA GLY A 160 1.87 10.15 -14.35
C GLY A 160 0.64 9.24 -14.46
N MET A 161 -0.03 8.93 -13.35
CA MET A 161 -1.30 8.18 -13.36
C MET A 161 -2.48 9.11 -13.54
N GLU A 162 -3.45 8.70 -14.37
CA GLU A 162 -4.60 9.53 -14.75
C GLU A 162 -5.91 8.81 -14.49
N ILE A 163 -6.79 9.43 -13.70
CA ILE A 163 -8.15 8.94 -13.44
C ILE A 163 -9.12 9.74 -14.30
N SER A 164 -9.88 9.03 -15.13
CA SER A 164 -10.97 9.56 -15.97
C SER A 164 -12.14 8.59 -15.96
N ARG A 165 -13.30 9.01 -16.51
CA ARG A 165 -14.51 8.15 -16.62
C ARG A 165 -14.25 6.80 -17.28
N LYS A 166 -13.21 6.68 -18.13
CA LYS A 166 -12.82 5.42 -18.79
C LYS A 166 -12.43 4.31 -17.82
N LEU A 167 -12.00 4.66 -16.61
CA LEU A 167 -11.63 3.68 -15.59
C LEU A 167 -12.83 3.08 -14.85
N GLN A 168 -14.07 3.56 -15.07
CA GLN A 168 -15.24 3.04 -14.37
C GLN A 168 -15.31 1.50 -14.42
N GLY A 169 -15.41 0.87 -13.24
CA GLY A 169 -15.49 -0.58 -13.10
C GLY A 169 -14.17 -1.34 -13.29
N SER A 170 -13.11 -0.70 -13.78
CA SER A 170 -11.78 -1.32 -13.90
C SER A 170 -11.12 -1.53 -12.54
N THR A 171 -10.17 -2.46 -12.47
CA THR A 171 -9.43 -2.79 -11.26
C THR A 171 -8.54 -1.62 -10.82
N VAL A 172 -8.47 -1.34 -9.51
CA VAL A 172 -7.57 -0.30 -8.97
C VAL A 172 -6.18 -0.87 -8.71
N PHE A 173 -6.07 -1.77 -7.74
CA PHE A 173 -4.79 -2.34 -7.34
C PHE A 173 -4.38 -3.49 -8.26
N ASN A 174 -3.06 -3.56 -8.53
CA ASN A 174 -2.34 -4.40 -9.48
C ASN A 174 -2.40 -3.98 -10.95
N ASP A 175 -3.52 -3.38 -11.39
CA ASP A 175 -3.66 -2.95 -12.78
C ASP A 175 -3.36 -1.46 -12.96
N PHE A 176 -3.84 -0.61 -12.03
CA PHE A 176 -3.69 0.84 -12.12
C PHE A 176 -2.67 1.40 -11.13
N ILE A 177 -2.74 1.00 -9.86
CA ILE A 177 -1.83 1.49 -8.80
C ILE A 177 -1.27 0.34 -7.98
N SER A 178 -0.02 0.50 -7.51
CA SER A 178 0.66 -0.47 -6.65
C SER A 178 0.63 -0.06 -5.17
N LEU A 179 0.89 -1.01 -4.27
CA LEU A 179 1.13 -0.74 -2.85
C LEU A 179 2.21 0.33 -2.65
N PHE A 180 3.32 0.25 -3.39
CA PHE A 180 4.43 1.19 -3.31
C PHE A 180 4.03 2.60 -3.75
N SER A 181 3.21 2.71 -4.80
CA SER A 181 2.67 3.99 -5.25
C SER A 181 1.76 4.62 -4.19
N VAL A 182 0.98 3.84 -3.43
CA VAL A 182 0.19 4.36 -2.31
C VAL A 182 1.09 4.81 -1.16
N PHE A 183 2.15 4.07 -0.84
CA PHE A 183 3.15 4.51 0.14
C PHE A 183 3.79 5.86 -0.25
N LEU A 184 4.15 6.02 -1.52
CA LEU A 184 4.67 7.27 -2.05
C LEU A 184 3.66 8.42 -2.00
N LEU A 185 2.38 8.15 -2.24
CA LEU A 185 1.31 9.14 -2.11
C LEU A 185 1.15 9.58 -0.65
N ALA A 186 1.21 8.65 0.29
CA ALA A 186 1.20 8.98 1.73
C ALA A 186 2.43 9.80 2.13
N LYS A 187 3.63 9.48 1.61
CA LYS A 187 4.85 10.28 1.80
C LYS A 187 4.67 11.71 1.27
N HIS A 188 4.10 11.85 0.07
CA HIS A 188 3.81 13.17 -0.51
C HIS A 188 2.95 14.02 0.43
N PHE A 189 1.89 13.47 0.99
CA PHE A 189 1.07 14.19 1.96
C PHE A 189 1.83 14.49 3.24
N SER A 190 2.61 13.55 3.76
CA SER A 190 3.46 13.78 4.93
C SER A 190 4.35 15.01 4.76
N GLU A 191 5.07 15.11 3.64
CA GLU A 191 5.90 16.28 3.34
C GLU A 191 5.09 17.57 3.21
N ARG A 192 3.87 17.47 2.68
CA ARG A 192 2.94 18.59 2.59
C ARG A 192 2.54 19.09 3.98
N LEU A 193 2.25 18.18 4.92
CA LEU A 193 1.89 18.54 6.30
C LEU A 193 3.06 19.23 7.01
N ILE A 194 4.28 18.69 6.90
CA ILE A 194 5.50 19.30 7.47
C ILE A 194 5.68 20.74 6.96
N LYS A 195 5.42 20.99 5.66
CA LYS A 195 5.49 22.33 5.08
C LYS A 195 4.40 23.28 5.60
N ILE A 196 3.23 22.76 5.97
CA ILE A 196 2.16 23.57 6.59
C ILE A 196 2.60 23.99 7.99
N ASP A 197 3.09 23.06 8.80
CA ASP A 197 3.59 23.36 10.15
C ASP A 197 4.71 24.39 10.16
N ALA A 198 5.64 24.28 9.23
CA ALA A 198 6.76 25.21 9.11
C ALA A 198 6.32 26.64 8.77
N LYS A 199 5.14 26.84 8.17
CA LYS A 199 4.58 28.17 7.86
C LYS A 199 3.76 28.77 9.00
N GLN A 200 3.38 27.96 9.99
CA GLN A 200 2.62 28.40 11.16
C GLN A 200 3.52 28.77 12.35
N LYS A 201 4.83 28.52 12.23
CA LYS A 201 5.88 28.98 13.16
C LYS A 201 6.39 30.35 12.74
#